data_AF-A0A2N8DQU2-F1
#
_entry.id   AF-A0A2N8DQU2-F1
#
_cell.length_a   1.000
_cell.length_b   1.000
_cell.length_c   1.000
_cell.angle_alpha   90.00
_cell.angle_beta   90.00
_cell.angle_gamma   90.00
#
_symmetry.space_group_name_H-M   'P 1'
#
loop_
_entity.id
_entity.type
_entity.pdbx_description
1 polymer ?
#
loop_
_entity_poly.entity_id
_entity_poly.type
_entity_poly.pdbx_seq_one_letter_code
_entity_poly.pdbx_strand_id
1 'polypeptide(L)'
;MIEKLLSLPADKLNVIISHGHDDHLDEFFIQQHLADATFFVPKFKTNGLSKRIERLTGRYPVELTEEAHYVDGVELRCFINPDFTEYDSIVTVVSETDAVIHANDNWHEYPFALTDALNECLSAVPVESRYFFIQFGIADSFPVNYPSFDKQSADEMIESRFKSYQAATTANLKHLGLDKGFYYANQSLYQYPASWDRGSLYDLAQDFLRRNPGPFTQCVSGIDIKTSQLHDSPGEELFDLLLGQLERFLNKAVGGPVPVRLLTASDEYESGTVGYEASRHVWSRILNAELTLEAIIIGGMGLVHRPDQNISSIHAKVSKLAYLIQSKLISNGLNFLMESK
;
A
#
# COMPACT_ATOMS: atom_id res chain seq x y z
N MET A 1 -5.25 4.97 -12.09
CA MET A 1 -5.94 4.10 -11.12
C MET A 1 -6.78 4.89 -10.08
N ILE A 2 -6.19 5.77 -9.27
CA ILE A 2 -6.91 6.46 -8.17
C ILE A 2 -8.12 7.28 -8.62
N GLU A 3 -8.04 8.02 -9.73
CA GLU A 3 -9.17 8.79 -10.28
C GLU A 3 -10.35 7.90 -10.67
N LYS A 4 -10.06 6.68 -11.16
CA LYS A 4 -11.09 5.70 -11.47
C LYS A 4 -11.75 5.21 -10.18
N LEU A 5 -10.98 4.92 -9.14
CA LEU A 5 -11.53 4.52 -7.84
C LEU A 5 -12.42 5.62 -7.24
N LEU A 6 -11.94 6.86 -7.24
CA LEU A 6 -12.67 8.03 -6.71
C LEU A 6 -13.95 8.38 -7.51
N SER A 7 -14.07 7.94 -8.75
CA SER A 7 -15.28 8.15 -9.57
C SER A 7 -16.33 7.04 -9.40
N LEU A 8 -16.00 5.94 -8.73
CA LEU A 8 -16.96 4.87 -8.45
C LEU A 8 -17.81 5.24 -7.23
N PRO A 9 -19.15 5.06 -7.29
CA PRO A 9 -20.01 5.22 -6.12
C PRO A 9 -19.59 4.24 -5.01
N ALA A 10 -19.23 4.76 -3.83
CA ALA A 10 -18.70 3.97 -2.74
C ALA A 10 -19.68 2.88 -2.27
N ASP A 11 -20.98 3.17 -2.27
CA ASP A 11 -22.07 2.24 -1.94
C ASP A 11 -22.16 1.02 -2.87
N LYS A 12 -21.47 1.05 -4.02
CA LYS A 12 -21.37 -0.07 -4.97
C LYS A 12 -20.03 -0.81 -4.89
N LEU A 13 -19.13 -0.39 -4.01
CA LEU A 13 -17.83 -1.02 -3.84
C LEU A 13 -17.89 -2.11 -2.77
N ASN A 14 -17.28 -3.24 -3.10
CA ASN A 14 -16.97 -4.31 -2.16
C ASN A 14 -15.46 -4.26 -1.89
N VAL A 15 -15.08 -4.09 -0.63
CA VAL A 15 -13.68 -3.91 -0.21
C VAL A 15 -13.29 -5.06 0.71
N ILE A 16 -12.23 -5.77 0.35
CA ILE A 16 -11.66 -6.83 1.18
C ILE A 16 -10.41 -6.28 1.87
N ILE A 17 -10.35 -6.37 3.20
CA ILE A 17 -9.15 -6.04 3.99
C ILE A 17 -8.60 -7.32 4.59
N SER A 18 -7.36 -7.67 4.22
CA SER A 18 -6.76 -8.99 4.52
C SER A 18 -6.37 -9.17 5.99
N HIS A 19 -5.95 -8.11 6.68
CA HIS A 19 -5.61 -8.10 8.11
C HIS A 19 -5.41 -6.66 8.62
N GLY A 20 -5.00 -6.51 9.89
CA GLY A 20 -5.02 -5.23 10.61
C GLY A 20 -3.73 -4.40 10.62
N HIS A 21 -2.68 -4.78 9.89
CA HIS A 21 -1.45 -3.98 9.79
C HIS A 21 -1.71 -2.66 9.03
N ASP A 22 -0.97 -1.61 9.39
CA ASP A 22 -1.21 -0.24 8.91
C ASP A 22 -0.90 -0.04 7.42
N ASP A 23 -0.13 -0.94 6.80
CA ASP A 23 0.14 -0.95 5.36
C ASP A 23 -0.98 -1.59 4.52
N HIS A 24 -1.96 -2.25 5.17
CA HIS A 24 -3.12 -2.85 4.50
C HIS A 24 -4.40 -2.02 4.66
N LEU A 25 -4.32 -0.91 5.41
CA LEU A 25 -5.47 -0.08 5.76
C LEU A 25 -5.05 1.38 5.95
N ASP A 26 -5.45 2.25 5.00
CA ASP A 26 -5.33 3.70 5.14
C ASP A 26 -6.63 4.28 5.75
N GLU A 27 -6.56 4.69 7.01
CA GLU A 27 -7.73 5.18 7.75
C GLU A 27 -8.33 6.44 7.14
N PHE A 28 -7.49 7.37 6.67
CA PHE A 28 -7.93 8.62 6.05
C PHE A 28 -8.67 8.32 4.75
N PHE A 29 -8.09 7.48 3.89
CA PHE A 29 -8.70 7.11 2.62
C PHE A 29 -10.04 6.41 2.82
N ILE A 30 -10.13 5.49 3.79
CA ILE A 30 -11.37 4.78 4.09
C ILE A 30 -12.45 5.75 4.55
N GLN A 31 -12.15 6.62 5.53
CA GLN A 31 -13.13 7.56 6.07
C GLN A 31 -13.63 8.55 5.03
N GLN A 32 -12.75 9.00 4.13
CA GLN A 32 -13.07 10.05 3.17
C GLN A 32 -13.72 9.51 1.88
N HIS A 33 -13.41 8.29 1.48
CA HIS A 33 -13.75 7.79 0.15
C HIS A 33 -14.48 6.45 0.12
N LEU A 34 -14.34 5.63 1.17
CA LEU A 34 -14.89 4.28 1.19
C LEU A 34 -15.89 4.06 2.33
N ALA A 35 -16.25 5.10 3.10
CA ALA A 35 -17.09 4.95 4.29
C ALA A 35 -18.43 4.26 4.02
N ASP A 36 -18.98 4.40 2.80
CA ASP A 36 -20.25 3.79 2.36
C ASP A 36 -20.10 2.42 1.67
N ALA A 37 -18.86 1.95 1.42
CA ALA A 37 -18.59 0.64 0.81
C ALA A 37 -18.95 -0.54 1.72
N THR A 38 -19.17 -1.72 1.14
CA THR A 38 -19.32 -2.96 1.90
C THR A 38 -17.95 -3.55 2.17
N PHE A 39 -17.59 -3.69 3.44
CA PHE A 39 -16.32 -4.26 3.85
C PHE A 39 -16.45 -5.74 4.20
N PHE A 40 -15.52 -6.53 3.69
CA PHE A 40 -15.32 -7.93 4.00
C PHE A 40 -13.97 -8.08 4.70
N VAL A 41 -13.96 -8.74 5.85
CA VAL A 41 -12.75 -8.98 6.63
C VAL A 41 -12.70 -10.42 7.10
N PRO A 42 -11.53 -11.03 7.25
CA PRO A 42 -11.37 -12.31 7.92
C PRO A 42 -11.94 -12.31 9.33
N LYS A 43 -12.59 -13.41 9.72
CA LYS A 43 -12.94 -13.67 11.11
C LYS A 43 -11.73 -14.15 11.89
N PHE A 44 -11.00 -13.21 12.50
CA PHE A 44 -9.91 -13.54 13.42
C PHE A 44 -10.41 -13.91 14.81
N LYS A 45 -9.49 -14.44 15.64
CA LYS A 45 -9.75 -14.78 17.04
C LYS A 45 -10.18 -13.58 17.89
N THR A 46 -9.72 -12.38 17.52
CA THR A 46 -10.17 -11.13 18.12
C THR A 46 -10.86 -10.28 17.07
N ASN A 47 -11.81 -9.46 17.50
CA ASN A 47 -12.55 -8.56 16.60
C ASN A 47 -11.82 -7.21 16.37
N GLY A 48 -10.50 -7.15 16.60
CA GLY A 48 -9.73 -5.91 16.50
C GLY A 48 -9.85 -5.23 15.13
N LEU A 49 -9.68 -6.00 14.06
CA LEU A 49 -9.87 -5.50 12.69
C LEU A 49 -11.32 -5.07 12.45
N SER A 50 -12.30 -5.91 12.79
CA SER A 50 -13.72 -5.60 12.59
C SER A 50 -14.15 -4.32 13.32
N LYS A 51 -13.67 -4.12 14.56
CA LYS A 51 -13.90 -2.90 15.35
C LYS A 51 -13.17 -1.68 14.81
N ARG A 52 -11.96 -1.86 14.25
CA ARG A 52 -11.25 -0.79 13.55
C ARG A 52 -12.06 -0.31 12.34
N ILE A 53 -12.57 -1.23 11.50
CA ILE A 53 -13.43 -0.89 10.37
C ILE A 53 -14.74 -0.25 10.83
N GLU A 54 -15.43 -0.80 11.83
CA GLU A 54 -16.67 -0.24 12.37
C GLU A 54 -16.49 1.21 12.85
N ARG A 55 -15.35 1.52 13.49
CA ARG A 55 -15.03 2.89 13.91
C ARG A 55 -14.86 3.85 12.73
N LEU A 56 -14.30 3.37 11.61
CA LEU A 56 -14.01 4.20 10.43
C LEU A 56 -15.25 4.42 9.56
N THR A 57 -16.15 3.44 9.48
CA THR A 57 -17.30 3.44 8.55
C THR A 57 -18.66 3.57 9.24
N GLY A 58 -18.70 3.43 10.57
CA GLY A 58 -19.94 3.35 11.35
C GLY A 58 -20.71 2.04 11.18
N ARG A 59 -20.17 1.05 10.45
CA ARG A 59 -20.84 -0.22 10.14
C ARG A 59 -19.90 -1.40 10.41
N TYR A 60 -20.41 -2.42 11.10
CA TYR A 60 -19.66 -3.65 11.32
C TYR A 60 -19.46 -4.38 9.98
N PRO A 61 -18.22 -4.80 9.61
CA PRO A 61 -17.96 -5.47 8.34
C PRO A 61 -18.54 -6.89 8.31
N VAL A 62 -18.64 -7.46 7.12
CA VAL A 62 -18.95 -8.88 6.93
C VAL A 62 -17.71 -9.69 7.27
N GLU A 63 -17.81 -10.57 8.26
CA GLU A 63 -16.73 -11.47 8.64
C GLU A 63 -16.74 -12.74 7.76
N LEU A 64 -15.68 -12.93 7.00
CA LEU A 64 -15.44 -14.10 6.16
C LEU A 64 -14.88 -15.26 6.99
N THR A 65 -15.34 -16.47 6.68
CA THR A 65 -14.86 -17.73 7.27
C THR A 65 -14.59 -18.74 6.15
N GLU A 66 -14.33 -19.99 6.49
CA GLU A 66 -14.21 -21.08 5.50
C GLU A 66 -15.55 -21.41 4.81
N GLU A 67 -16.67 -20.94 5.37
CA GLU A 67 -17.99 -21.01 4.75
C GLU A 67 -18.11 -20.02 3.58
N ALA A 68 -18.75 -20.47 2.50
CA ALA A 68 -18.97 -19.67 1.30
C ALA A 68 -19.84 -18.44 1.57
N HIS A 69 -19.35 -17.27 1.17
CA HIS A 69 -20.12 -16.03 1.14
C HIS A 69 -20.24 -15.52 -0.30
N TYR A 70 -21.46 -15.33 -0.81
CA TYR A 70 -21.68 -14.94 -2.20
C TYR A 70 -22.03 -13.46 -2.35
N VAL A 71 -21.34 -12.78 -3.26
CA VAL A 71 -21.59 -11.39 -3.67
C VAL A 71 -21.67 -11.35 -5.19
N ASP A 72 -22.86 -11.08 -5.75
CA ASP A 72 -23.07 -10.97 -7.20
C ASP A 72 -22.51 -12.15 -8.02
N GLY A 73 -22.65 -13.37 -7.51
CA GLY A 73 -22.17 -14.61 -8.16
C GLY A 73 -20.67 -14.90 -7.94
N VAL A 74 -19.97 -14.07 -7.16
CA VAL A 74 -18.60 -14.31 -6.71
C VAL A 74 -18.63 -14.90 -5.30
N GLU A 75 -17.97 -16.03 -5.11
CA GLU A 75 -17.77 -16.68 -3.83
C GLU A 75 -16.51 -16.14 -3.13
N LEU A 76 -16.68 -15.73 -1.88
CA LEU A 76 -15.62 -15.28 -0.99
C LEU A 76 -15.51 -16.26 0.18
N ARG A 77 -14.29 -16.69 0.48
CA ARG A 77 -13.96 -17.43 1.71
C ARG A 77 -12.67 -16.92 2.30
N CYS A 78 -12.48 -17.24 3.58
CA CYS A 78 -11.28 -16.93 4.32
C CYS A 78 -10.76 -18.17 5.05
N PHE A 79 -9.46 -18.36 5.00
CA PHE A 79 -8.75 -19.43 5.70
C PHE A 79 -7.63 -18.84 6.56
N ILE A 80 -7.36 -19.48 7.70
CA ILE A 80 -6.31 -19.08 8.64
C ILE A 80 -5.29 -20.21 8.73
N ASN A 81 -4.00 -19.90 8.65
CA ASN A 81 -2.94 -20.88 8.91
C ASN A 81 -2.73 -21.02 10.43
N PRO A 82 -3.14 -22.14 11.05
CA PRO A 82 -3.06 -22.30 12.50
C PRO A 82 -1.61 -22.43 13.01
N ASP A 83 -0.66 -22.78 12.14
CA ASP A 83 0.74 -23.06 12.52
C ASP A 83 1.62 -21.80 12.54
N PHE A 84 1.10 -20.65 12.13
CA PHE A 84 1.85 -19.40 12.07
C PHE A 84 1.25 -18.30 12.96
N THR A 85 0.19 -17.65 12.48
CA THR A 85 -0.49 -16.56 13.19
C THR A 85 -1.98 -16.64 12.95
N GLU A 86 -2.75 -16.51 14.03
CA GLU A 86 -4.22 -16.45 13.99
C GLU A 86 -4.74 -15.09 13.49
N TYR A 87 -3.86 -14.25 12.93
CA TYR A 87 -4.13 -12.85 12.55
C TYR A 87 -3.75 -12.50 11.10
N ASP A 88 -3.23 -13.46 10.34
CA ASP A 88 -3.01 -13.34 8.90
C ASP A 88 -3.96 -14.32 8.20
N SER A 89 -4.46 -13.94 7.03
CA SER A 89 -5.48 -14.71 6.35
C SER A 89 -5.12 -14.99 4.89
N ILE A 90 -5.75 -16.03 4.36
CA ILE A 90 -5.83 -16.31 2.94
C ILE A 90 -7.28 -16.06 2.55
N VAL A 91 -7.52 -15.12 1.63
CA VAL A 91 -8.85 -14.88 1.08
C VAL A 91 -8.94 -15.50 -0.30
N THR A 92 -9.98 -16.29 -0.56
CA THR A 92 -10.28 -16.76 -1.91
C THR A 92 -11.39 -15.93 -2.53
N VAL A 93 -11.24 -15.64 -3.82
CA VAL A 93 -12.24 -14.96 -4.64
C VAL A 93 -12.49 -15.84 -5.85
N VAL A 94 -13.65 -16.50 -5.89
CA VAL A 94 -13.96 -17.53 -6.88
C VAL A 94 -15.18 -17.11 -7.69
N SER A 95 -15.04 -17.08 -9.01
CA SER A 95 -16.13 -16.88 -9.97
C SER A 95 -16.45 -18.18 -10.70
N GLU A 96 -17.38 -18.14 -11.64
CA GLU A 96 -17.68 -19.29 -12.52
C GLU A 96 -16.47 -19.73 -13.36
N THR A 97 -15.53 -18.82 -13.65
CA THR A 97 -14.44 -19.06 -14.59
C THR A 97 -13.06 -19.05 -13.95
N ASP A 98 -12.90 -18.35 -12.84
CA ASP A 98 -11.59 -18.04 -12.28
C ASP A 98 -11.58 -18.15 -10.76
N ALA A 99 -10.40 -18.43 -10.21
CA ALA A 99 -10.18 -18.38 -8.78
C ALA A 99 -8.89 -17.65 -8.43
N VAL A 100 -8.98 -16.76 -7.47
CA VAL A 100 -7.84 -16.03 -6.90
C VAL A 100 -7.64 -16.50 -5.47
N ILE A 101 -6.41 -16.87 -5.13
CA ILE A 101 -5.97 -17.16 -3.77
C ILE A 101 -5.07 -15.99 -3.36
N HIS A 102 -5.59 -15.11 -2.52
CA HIS A 102 -4.91 -13.93 -2.02
C HIS A 102 -4.34 -14.23 -0.63
N ALA A 103 -3.10 -14.74 -0.59
CA ALA A 103 -2.43 -15.17 0.63
C ALA A 103 -1.66 -14.07 1.37
N ASN A 104 -1.27 -13.01 0.65
CA ASN A 104 -0.63 -11.82 1.24
C ASN A 104 0.56 -12.19 2.14
N ASP A 105 0.61 -11.71 3.38
CA ASP A 105 1.60 -12.00 4.42
C ASP A 105 1.64 -13.47 4.90
N ASN A 106 0.67 -14.31 4.52
CA ASN A 106 0.61 -15.72 4.93
C ASN A 106 1.57 -16.59 4.10
N TRP A 107 2.87 -16.36 4.24
CA TRP A 107 3.92 -16.98 3.42
C TRP A 107 4.45 -18.33 3.90
N HIS A 108 4.13 -18.72 5.14
CA HIS A 108 4.57 -19.98 5.73
C HIS A 108 4.00 -21.19 4.99
N GLU A 109 4.66 -22.35 5.12
CA GLU A 109 4.14 -23.58 4.53
C GLU A 109 2.77 -23.92 5.15
N TYR A 110 1.82 -24.33 4.32
CA TYR A 110 0.46 -24.62 4.72
C TYR A 110 0.35 -26.07 5.19
N PRO A 111 -0.30 -26.32 6.35
CA PRO A 111 -0.60 -27.68 6.76
C PRO A 111 -1.57 -28.35 5.77
N PHE A 112 -1.51 -29.68 5.67
CA PHE A 112 -2.33 -30.45 4.73
C PHE A 112 -3.82 -30.12 4.81
N ALA A 113 -4.37 -29.98 6.03
CA ALA A 113 -5.78 -29.66 6.21
C ALA A 113 -6.19 -28.32 5.56
N LEU A 114 -5.32 -27.30 5.65
CA LEU A 114 -5.56 -26.00 5.01
C LEU A 114 -5.51 -26.14 3.48
N THR A 115 -4.51 -26.86 2.97
CA THR A 115 -4.39 -27.09 1.53
C THR A 115 -5.56 -27.91 0.97
N ASP A 116 -6.03 -28.92 1.69
CA ASP A 116 -7.19 -29.73 1.30
C ASP A 116 -8.46 -28.86 1.23
N ALA A 117 -8.69 -28.01 2.24
CA ALA A 117 -9.82 -27.08 2.26
C ALA A 117 -9.77 -26.05 1.11
N LEU A 118 -8.58 -25.52 0.81
CA LEU A 118 -8.37 -24.66 -0.36
C LEU A 118 -8.66 -25.42 -1.67
N ASN A 119 -8.14 -26.63 -1.83
CA ASN A 119 -8.36 -27.43 -3.04
C ASN A 119 -9.84 -27.81 -3.24
N GLU A 120 -10.58 -28.08 -2.16
CA GLU A 120 -12.01 -28.31 -2.20
C GLU A 120 -12.76 -27.06 -2.68
N CYS A 121 -12.46 -25.89 -2.11
CA CYS A 121 -13.02 -24.60 -2.53
C CYS A 121 -12.76 -24.30 -4.01
N LEU A 122 -11.58 -24.64 -4.51
CA LEU A 122 -11.14 -24.34 -5.89
C LEU A 122 -11.58 -25.42 -6.91
N SER A 123 -12.20 -26.50 -6.45
CA SER A 123 -12.43 -27.72 -7.25
C SER A 123 -13.26 -27.51 -8.52
N ALA A 124 -14.18 -26.54 -8.50
CA ALA A 124 -15.04 -26.21 -9.64
C ALA A 124 -14.32 -25.42 -10.75
N VAL A 125 -13.17 -24.79 -10.45
CA VAL A 125 -12.41 -23.97 -11.40
C VAL A 125 -11.24 -24.78 -11.96
N PRO A 126 -11.01 -24.81 -13.29
CA PRO A 126 -9.84 -25.47 -13.88
C PRO A 126 -8.52 -24.91 -13.35
N VAL A 127 -7.50 -25.76 -13.20
CA VAL A 127 -6.20 -25.40 -12.59
C VAL A 127 -5.54 -24.20 -13.28
N GLU A 128 -5.64 -24.13 -14.60
CA GLU A 128 -5.09 -23.04 -15.44
C GLU A 128 -5.76 -21.67 -15.21
N SER A 129 -6.92 -21.65 -14.56
CA SER A 129 -7.68 -20.44 -14.20
C SER A 129 -7.64 -20.16 -12.69
N ARG A 130 -6.67 -20.75 -11.98
CA ARG A 130 -6.39 -20.49 -10.56
C ARG A 130 -5.12 -19.67 -10.43
N TYR A 131 -5.17 -18.61 -9.63
CA TYR A 131 -4.08 -17.65 -9.48
C TYR A 131 -3.70 -17.49 -8.01
N PHE A 132 -2.45 -17.82 -7.69
CA PHE A 132 -1.92 -17.70 -6.32
C PHE A 132 -1.06 -16.45 -6.17
N PHE A 133 -1.49 -15.57 -5.26
CA PHE A 133 -0.84 -14.30 -4.97
C PHE A 133 -0.35 -14.29 -3.52
N ILE A 134 0.94 -14.04 -3.33
CA ILE A 134 1.57 -14.00 -2.00
C ILE A 134 2.64 -12.91 -1.90
N GLN A 135 2.92 -12.40 -0.70
CA GLN A 135 4.03 -11.48 -0.48
C GLN A 135 5.38 -12.20 -0.57
N PHE A 136 6.42 -11.48 -1.03
CA PHE A 136 7.80 -11.92 -0.89
C PHE A 136 8.70 -10.80 -0.39
N GLY A 137 9.14 -10.93 0.86
CA GLY A 137 10.27 -10.20 1.44
C GLY A 137 9.96 -9.56 2.80
N ILE A 138 10.90 -8.78 3.30
CA ILE A 138 11.00 -8.48 4.73
C ILE A 138 10.36 -7.12 5.05
N ALA A 139 9.09 -7.15 5.50
CA ALA A 139 8.34 -5.94 5.88
C ALA A 139 8.66 -5.47 7.32
N ASP A 140 8.96 -6.38 8.24
CA ASP A 140 9.27 -6.06 9.64
C ASP A 140 10.62 -5.36 9.85
N SER A 141 11.38 -5.13 8.78
CA SER A 141 12.74 -4.54 8.80
C SER A 141 13.75 -5.27 9.70
N PHE A 142 13.45 -6.49 10.15
CA PHE A 142 14.38 -7.30 10.93
C PHE A 142 15.37 -8.02 10.01
N PRO A 143 16.69 -7.89 10.20
CA PRO A 143 17.37 -7.27 11.36
C PRO A 143 17.90 -5.85 11.12
N VAL A 144 17.64 -5.23 9.97
CA VAL A 144 18.22 -3.93 9.56
C VAL A 144 18.00 -2.82 10.59
N ASN A 145 16.81 -2.74 11.18
CA ASN A 145 16.47 -1.68 12.15
C ASN A 145 16.85 -2.04 13.60
N TYR A 146 17.66 -3.09 13.81
CA TYR A 146 18.00 -3.61 15.13
C TYR A 146 19.49 -3.37 15.42
N PRO A 147 19.84 -2.36 16.24
CA PRO A 147 21.23 -1.92 16.44
C PRO A 147 22.19 -2.97 17.00
N SER A 148 21.68 -4.08 17.52
CA SER A 148 22.45 -5.19 18.07
C SER A 148 23.10 -6.08 17.02
N PHE A 149 22.63 -6.04 15.78
CA PHE A 149 23.19 -6.86 14.71
C PHE A 149 24.21 -6.05 13.92
N ASP A 150 25.40 -6.63 13.76
CA ASP A 150 26.36 -6.12 12.79
C ASP A 150 25.87 -6.41 11.36
N LYS A 151 26.49 -5.72 10.40
CA LYS A 151 26.12 -5.79 8.98
C LYS A 151 26.24 -7.20 8.39
N GLN A 152 27.26 -7.96 8.77
CA GLN A 152 27.45 -9.31 8.22
C GLN A 152 26.37 -10.26 8.74
N SER A 153 26.14 -10.23 10.06
CA SER A 153 25.06 -10.98 10.70
C SER A 153 23.71 -10.63 10.08
N ALA A 154 23.46 -9.34 9.81
CA ALA A 154 22.25 -8.88 9.15
C ALA A 154 22.09 -9.45 7.73
N ASP A 155 23.13 -9.36 6.90
CA ASP A 155 23.14 -9.88 5.52
C ASP A 155 22.87 -11.41 5.52
N GLU A 156 23.49 -12.17 6.42
CA GLU A 156 23.29 -13.62 6.55
C GLU A 156 21.85 -13.99 6.94
N MET A 157 21.26 -13.25 7.88
CA MET A 157 19.88 -13.46 8.31
C MET A 157 18.87 -13.11 7.22
N ILE A 158 19.10 -12.02 6.48
CA ILE A 158 18.25 -11.62 5.34
C ILE A 158 18.25 -12.71 4.27
N GLU A 159 19.43 -13.18 3.84
CA GLU A 159 19.55 -14.25 2.84
C GLU A 159 18.90 -15.56 3.34
N SER A 160 19.04 -15.88 4.64
CA SER A 160 18.37 -17.04 5.22
C SER A 160 16.84 -16.92 5.16
N ARG A 161 16.29 -15.75 5.49
CA ARG A 161 14.83 -15.51 5.43
C ARG A 161 14.31 -15.62 4.00
N PHE A 162 14.99 -15.03 3.02
CA PHE A 162 14.58 -15.15 1.61
C PHE A 162 14.55 -16.60 1.14
N LYS A 163 15.54 -17.43 1.53
CA LYS A 163 15.53 -18.87 1.24
C LYS A 163 14.34 -19.58 1.89
N SER A 164 14.07 -19.30 3.16
CA SER A 164 12.91 -19.87 3.87
C SER A 164 11.60 -19.48 3.23
N TYR A 165 11.45 -18.21 2.82
CA TYR A 165 10.24 -17.71 2.15
C TYR A 165 10.02 -18.44 0.84
N GLN A 166 11.02 -18.45 -0.03
CA GLN A 166 10.91 -19.11 -1.33
C GLN A 166 10.61 -20.61 -1.19
N ALA A 167 11.24 -21.28 -0.21
CA ALA A 167 10.99 -22.70 0.04
C ALA A 167 9.52 -22.95 0.45
N ALA A 168 9.01 -22.17 1.41
CA ALA A 168 7.64 -22.29 1.90
C ALA A 168 6.60 -21.98 0.82
N THR A 169 6.75 -20.86 0.10
CA THR A 169 5.81 -20.48 -0.97
C THR A 169 5.82 -21.47 -2.13
N THR A 170 6.98 -22.04 -2.46
CA THR A 170 7.09 -23.10 -3.49
C THR A 170 6.45 -24.41 -3.05
N ALA A 171 6.55 -24.76 -1.76
CA ALA A 171 5.84 -25.92 -1.21
C ALA A 171 4.32 -25.73 -1.29
N ASN A 172 3.81 -24.57 -0.90
CA ASN A 172 2.38 -24.23 -1.00
C ASN A 172 1.86 -24.34 -2.43
N LEU A 173 2.62 -23.80 -3.39
CA LEU A 173 2.29 -23.89 -4.81
C LEU A 173 2.12 -25.34 -5.26
N LYS A 174 3.06 -26.21 -4.86
CA LYS A 174 3.03 -27.64 -5.18
C LYS A 174 1.85 -28.35 -4.52
N HIS A 175 1.56 -28.05 -3.25
CA HIS A 175 0.45 -28.65 -2.52
C HIS A 175 -0.92 -28.25 -3.13
N LEU A 176 -1.01 -27.04 -3.69
CA LEU A 176 -2.18 -26.54 -4.42
C LEU A 176 -2.25 -27.05 -5.87
N GLY A 177 -1.25 -27.79 -6.34
CA GLY A 177 -1.17 -28.30 -7.71
C GLY A 177 -1.05 -27.22 -8.77
N LEU A 178 -0.45 -26.07 -8.43
CA LEU A 178 -0.25 -24.94 -9.34
C LEU A 178 1.17 -24.95 -9.91
N ASP A 179 1.31 -24.63 -11.19
CA ASP A 179 2.61 -24.54 -11.85
C ASP A 179 3.29 -23.18 -11.65
N LYS A 180 2.50 -22.16 -11.32
CA LYS A 180 2.98 -20.77 -11.23
C LYS A 180 2.24 -19.96 -10.17
N GLY A 181 3.00 -19.14 -9.44
CA GLY A 181 2.48 -18.15 -8.50
C GLY A 181 2.94 -16.73 -8.82
N PHE A 182 2.42 -15.77 -8.04
CA PHE A 182 2.66 -14.35 -8.24
C PHE A 182 3.06 -13.70 -6.92
N TYR A 183 4.20 -13.01 -6.95
CA TYR A 183 4.61 -12.15 -5.86
C TYR A 183 4.08 -10.75 -6.07
N TYR A 184 3.33 -10.25 -5.11
CA TYR A 184 2.73 -8.92 -5.10
C TYR A 184 2.86 -8.39 -3.67
N ALA A 185 3.08 -7.09 -3.51
CA ALA A 185 3.47 -6.46 -2.25
C ALA A 185 4.89 -6.84 -1.76
N ASN A 186 5.73 -5.79 -1.65
CA ASN A 186 6.94 -5.72 -0.82
C ASN A 186 7.57 -4.31 -0.90
N GLN A 187 6.75 -3.28 -1.16
CA GLN A 187 7.15 -2.03 -1.83
C GLN A 187 7.33 -0.82 -0.89
N SER A 188 7.46 -1.05 0.42
CA SER A 188 7.55 0.08 1.35
C SER A 188 8.95 0.71 1.28
N LEU A 189 8.98 2.02 1.03
CA LEU A 189 10.17 2.86 1.18
C LEU A 189 10.46 3.06 2.68
N TYR A 190 11.21 2.15 3.28
CA TYR A 190 11.64 2.30 4.67
C TYR A 190 12.78 3.31 4.78
N GLN A 191 12.75 4.12 5.84
CA GLN A 191 13.94 4.84 6.28
C GLN A 191 14.81 3.89 7.08
N TYR A 192 15.92 3.47 6.48
CA TYR A 192 16.91 2.65 7.16
C TYR A 192 17.83 3.50 8.05
N PRO A 193 18.39 2.93 9.13
CA PRO A 193 19.42 3.58 9.93
C PRO A 193 20.61 4.02 9.05
N ALA A 194 21.27 5.11 9.42
CA ALA A 194 22.45 5.60 8.69
C ALA A 194 23.60 4.59 8.62
N SER A 195 23.62 3.57 9.49
CA SER A 195 24.55 2.45 9.44
C SER A 195 24.28 1.45 8.32
N TRP A 196 23.10 1.51 7.69
CA TRP A 196 22.72 0.68 6.56
C TRP A 196 23.03 1.41 5.25
N ASP A 197 24.07 0.95 4.57
CA ASP A 197 24.60 1.49 3.31
C ASP A 197 24.33 0.57 2.11
N ARG A 198 23.48 -0.45 2.28
CA ARG A 198 23.04 -1.37 1.22
C ARG A 198 21.81 -0.82 0.49
N GLY A 199 21.42 -1.51 -0.57
CA GLY A 199 20.11 -1.31 -1.20
C GLY A 199 18.96 -1.56 -0.23
N SER A 200 17.75 -1.19 -0.64
CA SER A 200 16.56 -1.45 0.16
C SER A 200 16.31 -2.95 0.32
N LEU A 201 15.56 -3.36 1.34
CA LEU A 201 15.12 -4.76 1.49
C LEU A 201 14.32 -5.24 0.28
N TYR A 202 13.62 -4.33 -0.41
CA TYR A 202 12.99 -4.61 -1.69
C TYR A 202 14.03 -4.94 -2.76
N ASP A 203 15.04 -4.09 -2.96
CA ASP A 203 16.09 -4.33 -3.95
C ASP A 203 16.84 -5.64 -3.70
N LEU A 204 17.14 -5.93 -2.43
CA LEU A 204 17.79 -7.18 -2.02
C LEU A 204 16.91 -8.40 -2.29
N ALA A 205 15.59 -8.29 -2.09
CA ALA A 205 14.65 -9.35 -2.44
C ALA A 205 14.60 -9.57 -3.96
N GLN A 206 14.60 -8.50 -4.76
CA GLN A 206 14.61 -8.60 -6.23
C GLN A 206 15.94 -9.19 -6.75
N ASP A 207 17.07 -8.79 -6.16
CA ASP A 207 18.39 -9.40 -6.43
C ASP A 207 18.40 -10.89 -6.08
N PHE A 208 17.82 -11.27 -4.94
CA PHE A 208 17.70 -12.67 -4.52
C PHE A 208 16.89 -13.50 -5.51
N LEU A 209 15.71 -13.04 -5.92
CA LEU A 209 14.83 -13.74 -6.86
C LEU A 209 15.47 -13.87 -8.25
N ARG A 210 16.26 -12.88 -8.69
CA ARG A 210 17.05 -12.98 -9.92
C ARG A 210 18.12 -14.06 -9.85
N ARG A 211 18.78 -14.23 -8.71
CA ARG A 211 19.81 -15.25 -8.48
C ARG A 211 19.22 -16.65 -8.25
N ASN A 212 18.03 -16.71 -7.68
CA ASN A 212 17.32 -17.93 -7.30
C ASN A 212 15.94 -17.93 -7.97
N PRO A 213 15.86 -18.17 -9.29
CA PRO A 213 14.57 -18.20 -9.97
C PRO A 213 13.71 -19.35 -9.43
N GLY A 214 12.42 -19.07 -9.24
CA GLY A 214 11.43 -20.05 -8.81
C GLY A 214 10.19 -20.00 -9.70
N PRO A 215 9.14 -20.78 -9.38
CA PRO A 215 7.88 -20.80 -10.13
C PRO A 215 7.01 -19.56 -9.88
N PHE A 216 7.62 -18.42 -9.56
CA PHE A 216 6.92 -17.18 -9.23
C PHE A 216 7.28 -16.06 -10.22
N THR A 217 6.30 -15.21 -10.51
CA THR A 217 6.53 -13.94 -11.20
C THR A 217 6.30 -12.79 -10.25
N GLN A 218 7.28 -11.89 -10.13
CA GLN A 218 7.10 -10.62 -9.44
C GLN A 218 6.13 -9.76 -10.27
N CYS A 219 4.99 -9.44 -9.69
CA CYS A 219 4.04 -8.49 -10.25
C CYS A 219 4.64 -7.09 -10.23
N VAL A 220 4.37 -6.36 -11.30
CA VAL A 220 4.60 -4.92 -11.42
C VAL A 220 3.26 -4.22 -11.54
N SER A 221 3.20 -2.94 -11.20
CA SER A 221 1.97 -2.15 -11.33
C SER A 221 1.44 -2.20 -12.77
N GLY A 222 0.11 -2.32 -12.93
CA GLY A 222 -0.55 -2.34 -14.23
C GLY A 222 -0.45 -3.64 -15.04
N ILE A 223 0.13 -4.71 -14.48
CA ILE A 223 0.19 -6.01 -15.16
C ILE A 223 -1.18 -6.71 -15.18
N ASP A 224 -1.58 -7.19 -16.36
CA ASP A 224 -2.65 -8.15 -16.54
C ASP A 224 -2.08 -9.56 -16.48
N ILE A 225 -2.54 -10.32 -15.49
CA ILE A 225 -2.00 -11.64 -15.18
C ILE A 225 -2.37 -12.67 -16.24
N LYS A 226 -3.51 -12.53 -16.92
CA LYS A 226 -3.95 -13.47 -17.96
C LYS A 226 -3.21 -13.25 -19.26
N THR A 227 -3.07 -11.98 -19.66
CA THR A 227 -2.45 -11.64 -20.95
C THR A 227 -0.96 -11.34 -20.86
N SER A 228 -0.43 -11.17 -19.63
CA SER A 228 0.90 -10.63 -19.36
C SER A 228 1.16 -9.26 -19.98
N GLN A 229 0.10 -8.53 -20.37
CA GLN A 229 0.21 -7.17 -20.91
C GLN A 229 0.31 -6.15 -19.77
N LEU A 230 1.07 -5.09 -20.01
CA LEU A 230 1.10 -3.92 -19.14
C LEU A 230 0.11 -2.90 -19.68
N HIS A 231 -0.93 -2.59 -18.91
CA HIS A 231 -1.96 -1.63 -19.30
C HIS A 231 -1.64 -0.21 -18.86
N ASP A 232 -0.78 -0.06 -17.85
CA ASP A 232 -0.28 1.23 -17.41
C ASP A 232 1.16 1.43 -17.91
N SER A 233 1.43 2.60 -18.53
CA SER A 233 2.79 3.15 -18.53
C SER A 233 3.16 3.49 -17.08
N PRO A 234 4.44 3.49 -16.66
CA PRO A 234 4.82 3.92 -15.32
C PRO A 234 4.27 5.34 -15.07
N GLY A 235 3.12 5.40 -14.40
CA GLY A 235 2.49 6.64 -14.02
C GLY A 235 3.29 7.27 -12.89
N GLU A 236 3.08 8.55 -12.67
CA GLU A 236 3.56 9.23 -11.47
C GLU A 236 3.04 8.48 -10.23
N GLU A 237 3.93 8.19 -9.27
CA GLU A 237 3.58 7.61 -7.97
C GLU A 237 2.47 8.44 -7.33
N LEU A 238 1.52 7.79 -6.62
CA LEU A 238 0.35 8.49 -6.09
C LEU A 238 0.74 9.68 -5.21
N PHE A 239 1.77 9.52 -4.38
CA PHE A 239 2.28 10.60 -3.54
C PHE A 239 2.75 11.80 -4.36
N ASP A 240 3.55 11.56 -5.41
CA ASP A 240 4.11 12.62 -6.25
C ASP A 240 3.01 13.33 -7.04
N LEU A 241 2.03 12.58 -7.54
CA LEU A 241 0.83 13.11 -8.19
C LEU A 241 0.06 14.06 -7.26
N LEU A 242 -0.20 13.64 -6.02
CA LEU A 242 -0.92 14.45 -5.04
C LEU A 242 -0.15 15.71 -4.65
N LEU A 243 1.17 15.59 -4.45
CA LEU A 243 2.03 16.73 -4.15
C LEU A 243 2.05 17.73 -5.31
N GLY A 244 2.17 17.25 -6.54
CA GLY A 244 2.10 18.08 -7.75
C GLY A 244 0.75 18.77 -7.95
N GLN A 245 -0.37 18.11 -7.62
CA GLN A 245 -1.69 18.75 -7.64
C GLN A 245 -1.82 19.85 -6.60
N LEU A 246 -1.30 19.63 -5.38
CA LEU A 246 -1.28 20.65 -4.33
C LEU A 246 -0.41 21.84 -4.73
N GLU A 247 0.74 21.60 -5.35
CA GLU A 247 1.61 22.65 -5.89
C GLU A 247 0.89 23.48 -6.97
N ARG A 248 0.20 22.82 -7.91
CA ARG A 248 -0.61 23.51 -8.94
C ARG A 248 -1.69 24.39 -8.31
N PHE A 249 -2.41 23.86 -7.31
CA PHE A 249 -3.40 24.62 -6.57
C PHE A 249 -2.79 25.87 -5.92
N LEU A 250 -1.66 25.73 -5.23
CA LEU A 250 -0.97 26.84 -4.57
C LEU A 250 -0.53 27.91 -5.57
N ASN A 251 0.10 27.51 -6.69
CA ASN A 251 0.55 28.46 -7.70
C ASN A 251 -0.60 29.25 -8.31
N LYS A 252 -1.72 28.59 -8.62
CA LYS A 252 -2.94 29.23 -9.12
C LYS A 252 -3.53 30.21 -8.10
N ALA A 253 -3.58 29.83 -6.82
CA ALA A 253 -4.15 30.65 -5.76
C ALA A 253 -3.24 31.82 -5.35
N VAL A 254 -1.92 31.65 -5.40
CA VAL A 254 -0.95 32.71 -5.10
C VAL A 254 -0.91 33.74 -6.23
N GLY A 255 -0.90 33.29 -7.49
CA GLY A 255 -0.96 34.15 -8.69
C GLY A 255 0.20 35.14 -8.80
N GLY A 256 1.37 34.79 -8.27
CA GLY A 256 2.57 35.64 -8.25
C GLY A 256 3.54 35.33 -9.40
N PRO A 257 4.51 36.23 -9.67
CA PRO A 257 5.53 36.02 -10.72
C PRO A 257 6.58 34.97 -10.34
N VAL A 258 6.71 34.66 -9.04
CA VAL A 258 7.61 33.62 -8.54
C VAL A 258 6.79 32.39 -8.19
N PRO A 259 7.13 31.22 -8.77
CA PRO A 259 6.42 29.99 -8.52
C PRO A 259 6.75 29.44 -7.13
N VAL A 260 5.77 28.75 -6.56
CA VAL A 260 5.91 27.93 -5.36
C VAL A 260 6.29 26.51 -5.80
N ARG A 261 7.27 25.91 -5.13
CA ARG A 261 7.67 24.51 -5.33
C ARG A 261 7.53 23.72 -4.03
N LEU A 262 6.95 22.53 -4.10
CA LEU A 262 6.84 21.60 -2.98
C LEU A 262 7.87 20.48 -3.17
N LEU A 263 8.77 20.33 -2.21
CA LEU A 263 9.99 19.53 -2.35
C LEU A 263 10.07 18.46 -1.26
N THR A 264 10.57 17.30 -1.63
CA THR A 264 11.09 16.30 -0.71
C THR A 264 12.59 16.50 -0.49
N ALA A 265 13.15 15.87 0.55
CA ALA A 265 14.59 15.97 0.86
C ALA A 265 15.52 15.42 -0.25
N SER A 266 14.99 14.68 -1.23
CA SER A 266 15.73 14.20 -2.40
C SER A 266 15.68 15.15 -3.60
N ASP A 267 14.83 16.19 -3.55
CA ASP A 267 14.64 17.10 -4.68
C ASP A 267 15.67 18.24 -4.64
N GLU A 268 16.19 18.60 -5.82
CA GLU A 268 17.05 19.77 -5.95
C GLU A 268 16.22 21.06 -5.94
N TYR A 269 16.66 22.04 -5.14
CA TYR A 269 16.03 23.36 -5.12
C TYR A 269 16.30 24.12 -6.42
N GLU A 270 15.21 24.50 -7.10
CA GLU A 270 15.27 25.32 -8.31
C GLU A 270 15.43 26.81 -7.96
N SER A 271 16.55 27.40 -8.40
CA SER A 271 16.81 28.82 -8.23
C SER A 271 15.74 29.68 -8.90
N GLY A 272 15.27 30.72 -8.20
CA GLY A 272 14.20 31.60 -8.69
C GLY A 272 12.80 31.22 -8.23
N THR A 273 12.66 30.20 -7.38
CA THR A 273 11.37 29.71 -6.84
C THR A 273 11.27 29.93 -5.32
N VAL A 274 10.06 29.84 -4.74
CA VAL A 274 9.89 29.67 -3.29
C VAL A 274 9.66 28.19 -3.00
N GLY A 275 10.68 27.51 -2.48
CA GLY A 275 10.63 26.08 -2.18
C GLY A 275 10.16 25.84 -0.75
N TYR A 276 9.17 24.97 -0.56
CA TYR A 276 8.82 24.39 0.74
C TYR A 276 9.30 22.95 0.73
N GLU A 277 10.28 22.62 1.56
CA GLU A 277 10.88 21.29 1.63
C GLU A 277 10.48 20.58 2.91
N ALA A 278 10.08 19.31 2.82
CA ALA A 278 9.84 18.46 3.98
C ALA A 278 10.02 16.97 3.62
N SER A 279 10.09 16.11 4.64
CA SER A 279 10.12 14.66 4.38
C SER A 279 8.79 14.17 3.79
N ARG A 280 8.81 13.05 3.06
CA ARG A 280 7.58 12.40 2.55
C ARG A 280 6.57 12.13 3.67
N HIS A 281 7.04 11.78 4.88
CA HIS A 281 6.18 11.59 6.04
C HIS A 281 5.42 12.87 6.42
N VAL A 282 6.09 14.02 6.47
CA VAL A 282 5.44 15.31 6.79
C VAL A 282 4.43 15.68 5.70
N TRP A 283 4.81 15.51 4.43
CA TRP A 283 3.90 15.75 3.31
C TRP A 283 2.68 14.84 3.34
N SER A 284 2.86 13.55 3.63
CA SER A 284 1.76 12.59 3.76
C SER A 284 0.77 13.02 4.85
N ARG A 285 1.28 13.45 6.02
CA ARG A 285 0.43 13.98 7.10
C ARG A 285 -0.30 15.27 6.73
N ILE A 286 0.27 16.11 5.86
CA ILE A 286 -0.42 17.29 5.31
C ILE A 286 -1.52 16.86 4.34
N LEU A 287 -1.23 15.91 3.44
CA LEU A 287 -2.19 15.38 2.46
C LEU A 287 -3.35 14.62 3.13
N ASN A 288 -3.11 13.98 4.27
CA ASN A 288 -4.12 13.34 5.11
C ASN A 288 -4.79 14.30 6.09
N ALA A 289 -4.54 15.61 5.96
CA ALA A 289 -5.09 16.68 6.79
C ALA A 289 -4.77 16.60 8.30
N GLU A 290 -3.81 15.78 8.73
CA GLU A 290 -3.34 15.74 10.11
C GLU A 290 -2.49 16.97 10.48
N LEU A 291 -1.76 17.49 9.49
CA LEU A 291 -0.97 18.70 9.60
C LEU A 291 -1.45 19.73 8.57
N THR A 292 -1.15 21.00 8.86
CA THR A 292 -1.27 22.07 7.87
C THR A 292 0.10 22.34 7.25
N LEU A 293 0.13 23.06 6.12
CA LEU A 293 1.37 23.61 5.56
C LEU A 293 2.15 24.46 6.58
N GLU A 294 1.50 24.99 7.62
CA GLU A 294 2.20 25.74 8.67
C GLU A 294 3.23 24.90 9.44
N ALA A 295 3.09 23.57 9.45
CA ALA A 295 4.10 22.67 10.02
C ALA A 295 5.50 22.90 9.41
N ILE A 296 5.57 23.29 8.13
CA ILE A 296 6.81 23.62 7.43
C ILE A 296 7.17 25.08 7.64
N ILE A 297 6.20 25.98 7.50
CA ILE A 297 6.39 27.44 7.51
C ILE A 297 6.88 27.94 8.89
N ILE A 298 6.24 27.47 9.95
CA ILE A 298 6.49 27.92 11.34
C ILE A 298 6.74 26.77 12.31
N GLY A 299 6.29 25.55 11.99
CA GLY A 299 6.36 24.38 12.87
C GLY A 299 7.70 23.66 12.90
N GLY A 300 8.66 24.05 12.06
CA GLY A 300 10.01 23.49 12.04
C GLY A 300 10.11 22.04 11.52
N MET A 301 9.06 21.54 10.85
CA MET A 301 9.05 20.19 10.26
C MET A 301 9.57 20.17 8.81
N GLY A 302 10.25 21.24 8.38
CA GLY A 302 10.77 21.40 7.04
C GLY A 302 11.58 22.67 6.88
N LEU A 303 11.93 23.00 5.64
CA LEU A 303 12.71 24.18 5.25
C LEU A 303 11.94 25.05 4.25
N VAL A 304 12.25 26.34 4.26
CA VAL A 304 11.76 27.29 3.25
C VAL A 304 12.95 27.86 2.49
N HIS A 305 13.04 27.51 1.22
CA HIS A 305 14.00 28.07 0.28
C HIS A 305 13.41 29.32 -0.36
N ARG A 306 14.23 30.36 -0.48
CA ARG A 306 13.82 31.63 -1.08
C ARG A 306 14.74 32.03 -2.23
N PRO A 307 14.21 32.71 -3.26
CA PRO A 307 15.05 33.39 -4.23
C PRO A 307 15.63 34.66 -3.61
N ASP A 308 16.53 35.32 -4.34
CA ASP A 308 17.13 36.60 -3.93
C ASP A 308 16.16 37.78 -4.14
N GLN A 309 14.98 37.68 -3.54
CA GLN A 309 13.95 38.71 -3.54
C GLN A 309 13.03 38.56 -2.32
N ASN A 310 12.23 39.59 -2.05
CA ASN A 310 11.26 39.57 -0.96
C ASN A 310 10.08 38.64 -1.28
N ILE A 311 9.87 37.63 -0.43
CA ILE A 311 8.80 36.62 -0.57
C ILE A 311 7.64 36.82 0.41
N SER A 312 7.62 37.90 1.20
CA SER A 312 6.68 38.08 2.31
C SER A 312 5.21 37.98 1.87
N SER A 313 4.89 38.48 0.67
CA SER A 313 3.53 38.40 0.11
C SER A 313 3.13 36.98 -0.28
N ILE A 314 4.05 36.20 -0.84
CA ILE A 314 3.84 34.79 -1.19
C ILE A 314 3.66 33.98 0.09
N HIS A 315 4.58 34.14 1.04
CA HIS A 315 4.56 33.45 2.32
C HIS A 315 3.26 33.73 3.10
N ALA A 316 2.83 34.99 3.17
CA ALA A 316 1.56 35.36 3.83
C ALA A 316 0.33 34.74 3.13
N LYS A 317 0.36 34.59 1.80
CA LYS A 317 -0.71 33.90 1.06
C LYS A 317 -0.71 32.40 1.33
N VAL A 318 0.45 31.74 1.28
CA VAL A 318 0.57 30.29 1.53
C VAL A 318 0.14 29.95 2.96
N SER A 319 0.57 30.71 3.97
CA SER A 319 0.11 30.53 5.36
C SER A 319 -1.42 30.67 5.50
N LYS A 320 -2.04 31.65 4.84
CA LYS A 320 -3.51 31.76 4.81
C LYS A 320 -4.18 30.57 4.13
N LEU A 321 -3.59 30.04 3.07
CA LEU A 321 -4.12 28.88 2.34
C LEU A 321 -3.95 27.58 3.12
N ALA A 322 -2.99 27.49 4.06
CA ALA A 322 -2.70 26.27 4.81
C ALA A 322 -3.94 25.67 5.49
N TYR A 323 -4.72 26.49 6.20
CA TYR A 323 -5.95 26.06 6.87
C TYR A 323 -7.09 25.78 5.90
N LEU A 324 -7.17 26.53 4.79
CA LEU A 324 -8.15 26.29 3.74
C LEU A 324 -7.91 24.91 3.09
N ILE A 325 -6.66 24.60 2.77
CA ILE A 325 -6.25 23.32 2.19
C ILE A 325 -6.60 22.18 3.13
N GLN A 326 -6.23 22.27 4.41
CA GLN A 326 -6.59 21.25 5.40
C GLN A 326 -8.11 21.07 5.49
N SER A 327 -8.87 22.16 5.58
CA SER A 327 -10.34 22.10 5.61
C SER A 327 -10.92 21.46 4.35
N LYS A 328 -10.35 21.72 3.18
CA LYS A 328 -10.76 21.10 1.91
C LYS A 328 -10.44 19.60 1.88
N LEU A 329 -9.29 19.19 2.38
CA LEU A 329 -8.93 17.78 2.51
C LEU A 329 -9.84 17.04 3.51
N ILE A 330 -10.22 17.68 4.63
CA ILE A 330 -11.16 17.10 5.61
C ILE A 330 -12.58 16.93 5.03
N SER A 331 -13.02 17.88 4.21
CA SER A 331 -14.39 17.92 3.70
C SER A 331 -14.60 17.14 2.40
N ASN A 332 -13.59 17.12 1.53
CA ASN A 332 -13.68 16.54 0.19
C ASN A 332 -12.68 15.39 -0.03
N GLY A 333 -11.85 15.06 0.95
CA GLY A 333 -10.74 14.12 0.78
C GLY A 333 -9.81 14.52 -0.36
N LEU A 334 -9.29 13.52 -1.07
CA LEU A 334 -8.41 13.70 -2.23
C LEU A 334 -9.11 14.27 -3.47
N ASN A 335 -10.46 14.27 -3.53
CA ASN A 335 -11.20 14.85 -4.67
C ASN A 335 -10.87 16.33 -4.88
N PHE A 336 -10.60 17.06 -3.79
CA PHE A 336 -10.13 18.44 -3.85
C PHE A 336 -8.90 18.61 -4.75
N LEU A 337 -7.94 17.69 -4.67
CA LEU A 337 -6.71 17.73 -5.46
C LEU A 337 -6.94 17.26 -6.89
N MET A 338 -7.95 16.42 -7.13
CA MET A 338 -8.28 15.92 -8.48
C MET A 338 -9.06 16.94 -9.32
N GLU A 339 -9.84 17.82 -8.68
CA GLU A 339 -10.58 18.91 -9.34
C GLU A 339 -9.68 20.06 -9.83
N SER A 340 -8.43 20.11 -9.37
CA SER A 340 -7.49 21.21 -9.65
C SER A 340 -6.80 21.13 -11.02
N LYS A 341 -7.36 20.36 -11.97
CA LYS A 341 -6.87 20.24 -13.36
C LYS A 341 -6.95 21.56 -14.14
#